data_AF-A0A960AV10-F1
#
_entry.id   AF-A0A960AV10-F1
#
_cell.length_a   1.000
_cell.length_b   1.000
_cell.length_c   1.000
_cell.angle_alpha   90.00
_cell.angle_beta   90.00
_cell.angle_gamma   90.00
#
_symmetry.space_group_name_H-M   'P 1'
#
loop_
_entity.id
_entity.type
_entity.pdbx_description
1 polymer ?
#
loop_
_entity_poly.entity_id
_entity_poly.type
_entity_poly.pdbx_seq_one_letter_code
_entity_poly.pdbx_strand_id
1 'polypeptide(L)'
;MSDSTVRPQDSSAPATTQWYAMSAQDVAEKLGVDPDQGLSAAGASASLQKNGPNALPAESPPPGWKMFLAQYKSYMQIILVAAAVASIVIGEISTGIAVLLITALNALGGMRQQGKAESAMNALQSMLKTSARVRRDGTEVKIDADQVVVGDVVLLAAGDDVCADGRLIQSSSLQIDESALTGESVPAGKSADIVTEKDPVLGDQSNMAFMNTPVTHGGGVMIVTGTGADTAVGKISGMLKSTPTLKTPMTKQLDTLTLWIAGAAGLTIAIMFALGISRGDSTQQIFTTAIALALAAVPMAMPTVLQVILSTGSSKLAQHGAAVKSLDSVETLRSTSALNSDKTGTLTLNQVTVVEVIDATDRFSVTGKGYGLDGEIHHTAGNTNTIEAAILPFLIANDAKLVDGKVVGDPTEGALLVLGSKAKIDHESTIEAFPSLATLPFDPTYKLMARFCQATDESGKAVVRVFVKGAGPAVISRATTALS
;
A
#
# COMPACT_ATOMS: atom_id res chain seq x y z
N MET A 1 -42.92 -22.89 -4.23
CA MET A 1 -42.36 -21.65 -4.81
C MET A 1 -40.87 -21.67 -4.53
N SER A 2 -40.14 -22.29 -5.46
CA SER A 2 -38.70 -22.44 -5.46
C SER A 2 -38.10 -21.20 -6.12
N ASP A 3 -37.46 -20.34 -5.34
CA ASP A 3 -36.80 -19.15 -5.85
C ASP A 3 -35.40 -19.53 -6.32
N SER A 4 -35.31 -19.86 -7.62
CA SER A 4 -34.07 -20.12 -8.33
C SER A 4 -33.35 -18.80 -8.58
N THR A 5 -32.38 -18.48 -7.72
CA THR A 5 -31.43 -17.38 -7.97
C THR A 5 -30.54 -17.73 -9.14
N VAL A 6 -30.90 -17.20 -10.31
CA VAL A 6 -30.10 -17.22 -11.53
C VAL A 6 -28.81 -16.45 -11.25
N ARG A 7 -27.68 -17.17 -11.11
CA ARG A 7 -26.35 -16.57 -11.21
C ARG A 7 -26.21 -15.95 -12.60
N PRO A 8 -25.73 -14.70 -12.74
CA PRO A 8 -25.43 -14.16 -14.05
C PRO A 8 -24.37 -15.05 -14.71
N GLN A 9 -24.67 -15.53 -15.92
CA GLN A 9 -23.72 -16.27 -16.74
C GLN A 9 -22.52 -15.38 -17.02
N ASP A 10 -21.35 -15.80 -16.54
CA ASP A 10 -20.08 -15.14 -16.79
C ASP A 10 -19.86 -14.99 -18.30
N SER A 11 -19.72 -13.73 -18.70
CA SER A 11 -19.10 -13.38 -19.97
C SER A 11 -17.70 -13.98 -19.99
N SER A 12 -17.39 -14.74 -21.03
CA SER A 12 -16.10 -15.39 -21.25
C SER A 12 -14.98 -14.35 -21.34
N ALA A 13 -14.39 -14.00 -20.21
CA ALA A 13 -13.07 -13.40 -20.16
C ALA A 13 -12.05 -14.41 -20.74
N PRO A 14 -11.02 -13.98 -21.49
CA PRO A 14 -9.99 -14.89 -21.97
C PRO A 14 -9.40 -15.67 -20.79
N ALA A 15 -9.31 -16.99 -20.93
CA ALA A 15 -8.83 -17.87 -19.86
C ALA A 15 -7.44 -17.43 -19.38
N THR A 16 -7.39 -16.78 -18.22
CA THR A 16 -6.13 -16.40 -17.56
C THR A 16 -5.35 -17.68 -17.30
N THR A 17 -4.10 -17.75 -17.79
CA THR A 17 -3.25 -18.92 -17.56
C THR A 17 -3.08 -19.09 -16.05
N GLN A 18 -3.44 -20.27 -15.53
CA GLN A 18 -3.31 -20.62 -14.12
C GLN A 18 -1.87 -21.06 -13.83
N TRP A 19 -0.97 -20.11 -13.64
CA TRP A 19 0.45 -20.37 -13.41
C TRP A 19 0.72 -21.21 -12.15
N TYR A 20 -0.11 -21.08 -11.11
CA TYR A 20 -0.01 -21.86 -9.87
C TYR A 20 -0.20 -23.37 -10.08
N ALA A 21 -0.94 -23.77 -11.13
CA ALA A 21 -1.22 -25.18 -11.44
C ALA A 21 -0.17 -25.82 -12.36
N MET A 22 0.84 -25.05 -12.80
CA MET A 22 1.90 -25.52 -13.69
C MET A 22 3.18 -25.83 -12.90
N SER A 23 3.97 -26.80 -13.40
CA SER A 23 5.30 -27.06 -12.88
C SER A 23 6.25 -25.91 -13.22
N ALA A 24 7.32 -25.75 -12.45
CA ALA A 24 8.35 -24.74 -12.71
C ALA A 24 8.95 -24.88 -14.12
N GLN A 25 9.13 -26.12 -14.60
CA GLN A 25 9.65 -26.43 -15.93
C GLN A 25 8.67 -26.02 -17.02
N ASP A 26 7.37 -26.33 -16.87
CA ASP A 26 6.36 -25.94 -17.86
C ASP A 26 6.22 -24.42 -17.97
N VAL A 27 6.35 -23.68 -16.85
CA VAL A 27 6.35 -22.22 -16.87
C VAL A 27 7.57 -21.67 -17.59
N ALA A 28 8.76 -22.21 -17.31
CA ALA A 28 10.01 -21.82 -17.95
C ALA A 28 9.97 -22.08 -19.48
N GLU A 29 9.49 -23.25 -19.90
CA GLU A 29 9.31 -23.60 -21.32
C GLU A 29 8.29 -22.70 -22.01
N LYS A 30 7.14 -22.45 -21.36
CA LYS A 30 6.07 -21.62 -21.94
C LYS A 30 6.49 -20.15 -22.10
N LEU A 31 7.35 -19.65 -21.21
CA LEU A 31 7.91 -18.30 -21.30
C LEU A 31 9.22 -18.24 -22.10
N GLY A 32 9.79 -19.38 -22.48
CA GLY A 32 11.02 -19.47 -23.26
C GLY A 32 12.26 -19.00 -22.49
N VAL A 33 12.33 -19.29 -21.19
CA VAL A 33 13.39 -18.80 -20.29
C VAL A 33 14.11 -19.98 -19.65
N ASP A 34 15.44 -19.93 -19.65
CA ASP A 34 16.26 -20.81 -18.84
C ASP A 34 16.40 -20.22 -17.42
N PRO A 35 15.95 -20.89 -16.36
CA PRO A 35 16.06 -20.41 -14.98
C PRO A 35 17.49 -20.06 -14.52
N ASP A 36 18.49 -20.79 -15.01
CA ASP A 36 19.88 -20.63 -14.57
C ASP A 36 20.58 -19.48 -15.30
N GLN A 37 20.14 -19.14 -16.52
CA GLN A 37 20.67 -18.01 -17.29
C GLN A 37 19.80 -16.76 -17.16
N GLY A 38 18.50 -16.91 -16.92
CA GLY A 38 17.52 -15.84 -17.03
C GLY A 38 17.35 -15.33 -18.46
N LEU A 39 16.70 -14.17 -18.62
CA LEU A 39 16.54 -13.53 -19.92
C LEU A 39 17.85 -12.88 -20.37
N SER A 40 18.07 -12.81 -21.68
CA SER A 40 19.13 -11.96 -22.22
C SER A 40 18.77 -10.49 -22.08
N ALA A 41 19.76 -9.61 -21.88
CA ALA A 41 19.52 -8.16 -21.82
C ALA A 41 18.79 -7.64 -23.07
N ALA A 42 19.08 -8.19 -24.25
CA ALA A 42 18.39 -7.87 -25.49
C ALA A 42 16.92 -8.34 -25.50
N GLY A 43 16.66 -9.56 -25.02
CA GLY A 43 15.31 -10.12 -24.90
C GLY A 43 14.45 -9.32 -23.90
N ALA A 44 15.03 -8.95 -22.75
CA ALA A 44 14.37 -8.12 -21.76
C ALA A 44 14.04 -6.72 -22.32
N SER A 45 14.98 -6.09 -23.03
CA SER A 45 14.74 -4.78 -23.66
C SER A 45 13.65 -4.84 -24.74
N ALA A 46 13.62 -5.90 -25.56
CA ALA A 46 12.57 -6.10 -26.56
C ALA A 46 11.20 -6.32 -25.90
N SER A 47 11.13 -7.08 -24.81
CA SER A 47 9.89 -7.29 -24.05
C SER A 47 9.41 -5.99 -23.40
N LEU A 48 10.33 -5.19 -22.84
CA LEU A 48 10.02 -3.88 -22.25
C LEU A 48 9.46 -2.90 -23.30
N GLN A 49 10.02 -2.88 -24.51
CA GLN A 49 9.51 -2.06 -25.61
C GLN A 49 8.12 -2.51 -26.09
N LYS A 50 7.86 -3.82 -26.08
CA LYS A 50 6.61 -4.40 -26.57
C LYS A 50 5.46 -4.26 -25.56
N ASN A 51 5.72 -4.58 -24.29
CA ASN A 51 4.72 -4.70 -23.24
C ASN A 51 4.65 -3.46 -22.32
N GLY A 52 5.65 -2.59 -22.39
CA GLY A 52 5.77 -1.42 -21.51
C GLY A 52 6.41 -1.76 -20.16
N PRO A 53 6.63 -0.74 -19.32
CA PRO A 53 7.27 -0.91 -18.02
C PRO A 53 6.39 -1.66 -17.03
N ASN A 54 7.01 -2.31 -16.05
CA ASN A 54 6.34 -2.87 -14.86
C ASN A 54 5.92 -1.73 -13.91
N ALA A 55 4.91 -1.00 -14.34
CA ALA A 55 4.28 0.05 -13.58
C ALA A 55 2.77 -0.15 -13.61
N LEU A 56 2.11 0.13 -12.48
CA LEU A 56 0.66 0.28 -12.49
C LEU A 56 0.30 1.38 -13.50
N PRO A 57 -0.76 1.21 -14.32
CA PRO A 57 -1.08 2.17 -15.35
C PRO A 57 -1.24 3.57 -14.76
N ALA A 58 -0.26 4.44 -15.02
CA ALA A 58 -0.33 5.83 -14.65
C ALA A 58 -1.47 6.47 -15.45
N GLU A 59 -2.32 7.24 -14.78
CA GLU A 59 -3.31 8.03 -15.50
C GLU A 59 -2.56 8.96 -16.46
N SER A 60 -2.82 8.80 -17.76
CA SER A 60 -2.35 9.80 -18.71
C SER A 60 -3.01 11.12 -18.31
N PRO A 61 -2.22 12.18 -18.03
CA PRO A 61 -2.80 13.44 -17.65
C PRO A 61 -3.80 13.86 -18.73
N PRO A 62 -5.00 14.34 -18.35
CA PRO A 62 -6.00 14.74 -19.32
C PRO A 62 -5.37 15.76 -20.27
N PRO A 63 -5.55 15.62 -21.60
CA PRO A 63 -4.97 16.56 -22.55
C PRO A 63 -5.44 17.99 -22.22
N GLY A 64 -4.57 18.98 -22.40
CA GLY A 64 -4.83 20.36 -21.93
C GLY A 64 -6.14 20.96 -22.42
N TRP A 65 -6.64 20.58 -23.59
CA TRP A 65 -7.97 20.99 -24.06
C TRP A 65 -9.12 20.39 -23.24
N LYS A 66 -9.02 19.13 -22.79
CA LYS A 66 -10.00 18.54 -21.87
C LYS A 66 -9.95 19.22 -20.51
N MET A 67 -8.76 19.58 -20.03
CA MET A 67 -8.60 20.37 -18.81
C MET A 67 -9.23 21.76 -18.95
N PHE A 68 -9.10 22.40 -20.12
CA PHE A 68 -9.76 23.66 -20.43
C PHE A 68 -11.29 23.52 -20.40
N LEU A 69 -11.82 22.53 -21.14
CA LEU A 69 -13.26 22.27 -21.18
C LEU A 69 -13.83 21.87 -19.81
N ALA A 70 -13.03 21.21 -18.97
CA ALA A 70 -13.44 20.87 -17.61
C ALA A 70 -13.72 22.11 -16.75
N GLN A 71 -13.04 23.25 -16.98
CA GLN A 71 -13.32 24.51 -16.28
C GLN A 71 -14.76 24.99 -16.55
N TYR A 72 -15.31 24.73 -17.74
CA TYR A 72 -16.67 25.11 -18.13
C TYR A 72 -17.77 24.19 -17.55
N LYS A 73 -17.41 23.13 -16.81
CA LYS A 73 -18.39 22.32 -16.07
C LYS A 73 -18.83 22.97 -14.75
N SER A 74 -18.10 23.98 -14.27
CA SER A 74 -18.45 24.71 -13.05
C SER A 74 -19.69 25.60 -13.26
N TYR A 75 -20.60 25.63 -12.28
CA TYR A 75 -21.77 26.51 -12.33
C TYR A 75 -21.40 27.99 -12.50
N MET A 76 -20.30 28.46 -11.91
CA MET A 76 -19.85 29.86 -12.06
C MET A 76 -19.53 30.19 -13.52
N GLN A 77 -18.80 29.30 -14.21
CA GLN A 77 -18.45 29.47 -15.62
C GLN A 77 -19.70 29.38 -16.52
N ILE A 78 -20.61 28.45 -16.24
CA ILE A 78 -21.87 28.31 -16.99
C ILE A 78 -22.70 29.60 -16.90
N ILE A 79 -22.83 30.19 -15.71
CA ILE A 79 -23.57 31.45 -15.51
C ILE A 79 -22.92 32.60 -16.30
N LEU A 80 -21.59 32.72 -16.27
CA LEU A 80 -20.88 33.78 -17.00
C LEU A 80 -21.01 33.62 -18.52
N VAL A 81 -20.93 32.39 -19.03
CA VAL A 81 -21.16 32.12 -20.46
C VAL A 81 -22.61 32.44 -20.84
N ALA A 82 -23.58 32.08 -20.01
CA ALA A 82 -24.98 32.44 -20.25
C ALA A 82 -25.19 33.97 -20.26
N ALA A 83 -24.58 34.70 -19.34
CA ALA A 83 -24.62 36.17 -19.31
C ALA A 83 -23.98 36.79 -20.57
N ALA A 84 -22.85 36.23 -21.02
CA ALA A 84 -22.17 36.68 -22.24
C ALA A 84 -23.03 36.46 -23.49
N VAL A 85 -23.63 35.28 -23.63
CA VAL A 85 -24.54 34.96 -24.75
C VAL A 85 -25.74 35.91 -24.73
N ALA A 86 -26.35 36.12 -23.57
CA ALA A 86 -27.50 37.02 -23.44
C ALA A 86 -27.15 38.47 -23.81
N SER A 87 -25.94 38.93 -23.45
CA SER A 87 -25.40 40.24 -23.84
C SER A 87 -25.28 40.41 -25.35
N ILE A 88 -24.73 39.41 -26.06
CA ILE A 88 -24.57 39.44 -27.52
C ILE A 88 -25.92 39.48 -28.22
N VAL A 89 -26.89 38.68 -27.77
CA VAL A 89 -28.24 38.60 -28.36
C VAL A 89 -28.97 39.95 -28.33
N ILE A 90 -28.68 40.79 -27.32
CA ILE A 90 -29.33 42.10 -27.12
C ILE A 90 -28.58 43.24 -27.82
N GLY A 91 -27.51 42.93 -28.57
CA GLY A 91 -26.71 43.91 -29.32
C GLY A 91 -25.60 44.55 -28.50
N GLU A 92 -25.41 44.16 -27.23
CA GLU A 92 -24.30 44.53 -26.35
C GLU A 92 -23.05 43.68 -26.65
N ILE A 93 -22.63 43.65 -27.92
CA ILE A 93 -21.57 42.75 -28.40
C ILE A 93 -20.24 43.00 -27.66
N SER A 94 -19.92 44.27 -27.35
CA SER A 94 -18.71 44.64 -26.62
C SER A 94 -18.66 43.98 -25.23
N THR A 95 -19.75 44.09 -24.47
CA THR A 95 -19.89 43.52 -23.13
C THR A 95 -19.83 41.99 -23.18
N GLY A 96 -20.56 41.36 -24.11
CA GLY A 96 -20.53 39.90 -24.28
C GLY A 96 -19.15 39.36 -24.64
N ILE A 97 -18.44 40.00 -25.58
CA ILE A 97 -17.06 39.63 -25.94
C ILE A 97 -16.13 39.79 -24.73
N ALA A 98 -16.23 40.88 -23.97
CA ALA A 98 -15.40 41.09 -22.79
C ALA A 98 -15.58 39.98 -21.74
N VAL A 99 -16.82 39.53 -21.49
CA VAL A 99 -17.10 38.43 -20.57
C VAL A 99 -16.57 37.08 -21.08
N LEU A 100 -16.70 36.79 -22.38
CA LEU A 100 -16.09 35.60 -22.99
C LEU A 100 -14.57 35.60 -22.86
N LEU A 101 -13.95 36.78 -23.01
CA LEU A 101 -12.50 36.93 -22.90
C LEU A 101 -12.04 36.71 -21.45
N ILE A 102 -12.75 37.26 -20.47
CA ILE A 102 -12.48 37.05 -19.04
C ILE A 102 -12.65 35.57 -18.65
N THR A 103 -13.73 34.92 -19.09
CA THR A 103 -13.97 33.49 -18.78
C THR A 103 -12.90 32.58 -19.39
N ALA A 104 -12.44 32.87 -20.61
CA ALA A 104 -11.33 32.17 -21.25
C ALA A 104 -10.00 32.38 -20.52
N LEU A 105 -9.70 33.61 -20.10
CA LEU A 105 -8.51 33.93 -19.29
C LEU A 105 -8.54 33.20 -17.94
N ASN A 106 -9.70 33.16 -17.28
CA ASN A 106 -9.89 32.43 -16.03
C ASN A 106 -9.70 30.91 -16.22
N ALA A 107 -10.24 30.34 -17.30
CA ALA A 107 -10.06 28.92 -17.61
C ALA A 107 -8.59 28.58 -17.90
N LEU A 108 -7.87 29.46 -18.62
CA LEU A 108 -6.44 29.31 -18.87
C LEU A 108 -5.60 29.45 -17.59
N GLY A 109 -5.95 30.42 -16.74
CA GLY A 109 -5.34 30.60 -15.42
C GLY A 109 -5.55 29.38 -14.52
N GLY A 110 -6.79 28.87 -14.46
CA GLY A 110 -7.16 27.67 -13.72
C GLY A 110 -6.42 26.43 -14.20
N MET A 111 -6.31 26.22 -15.52
CA MET A 111 -5.51 25.11 -16.09
C MET A 111 -4.03 25.19 -15.67
N ARG A 112 -3.42 26.38 -15.74
CA ARG A 112 -2.02 26.57 -15.35
C ARG A 112 -1.79 26.38 -13.85
N GLN A 113 -2.71 26.84 -13.02
CA GLN A 113 -2.65 26.67 -11.57
C GLN A 113 -2.82 25.21 -11.16
N GLN A 114 -3.78 24.50 -11.78
CA GLN A 114 -3.98 23.07 -11.63
C GLN A 114 -2.70 22.29 -11.95
N GLY A 115 -2.10 22.54 -13.12
CA GLY A 115 -0.87 21.86 -13.55
C GLY A 115 0.33 22.12 -12.64
N LYS A 116 0.46 23.34 -12.08
CA LYS A 116 1.51 23.63 -11.08
C LYS A 116 1.32 22.82 -9.80
N ALA A 117 0.09 22.74 -9.28
CA ALA A 117 -0.20 21.97 -8.08
C ALA A 117 0.02 20.46 -8.29
N GLU A 118 -0.37 19.91 -9.44
CA GLU A 118 -0.12 18.51 -9.81
C GLU A 118 1.37 18.21 -9.97
N SER A 119 2.15 19.11 -10.58
CA SER A 119 3.60 18.92 -10.73
C SER A 119 4.35 18.86 -9.40
N ALA A 120 3.93 19.67 -8.42
CA ALA A 120 4.48 19.62 -7.07
C ALA A 120 4.18 18.27 -6.39
N MET A 121 3.01 17.69 -6.67
CA MET A 121 2.64 16.37 -6.16
C MET A 121 3.46 15.25 -6.79
N ASN A 122 3.65 15.30 -8.11
CA ASN A 122 4.43 14.30 -8.84
C ASN A 122 5.91 14.29 -8.43
N ALA A 123 6.49 15.47 -8.14
CA ALA A 123 7.86 15.57 -7.64
C ALA A 123 8.02 14.83 -6.30
N LEU A 124 7.06 14.97 -5.38
CA LEU A 124 7.06 14.26 -4.09
C LEU A 124 6.92 12.74 -4.26
N GLN A 125 6.15 12.27 -5.26
CA GLN A 125 6.01 10.83 -5.55
C GLN A 125 7.28 10.20 -6.12
N SER A 126 8.05 10.96 -6.91
CA SER A 126 9.27 10.45 -7.58
C SER A 126 10.42 10.08 -6.63
N MET A 127 10.31 10.43 -5.34
CA MET A 127 11.33 10.16 -4.32
C MET A 127 11.27 8.73 -3.74
N LEU A 128 10.34 7.88 -4.17
CA LEU A 128 10.06 6.55 -3.59
C LEU A 128 10.27 5.39 -4.58
N LYS A 129 11.33 5.42 -5.40
CA LYS A 129 11.59 4.34 -6.37
C LYS A 129 12.12 3.06 -5.70
N THR A 130 11.49 1.93 -6.01
CA THR A 130 11.89 0.58 -5.59
C THR A 130 12.81 -0.08 -6.65
N SER A 131 13.77 -0.88 -6.20
CA SER A 131 14.71 -1.63 -7.04
C SER A 131 14.50 -3.14 -6.92
N ALA A 132 14.83 -3.91 -7.95
CA ALA A 132 14.74 -5.37 -8.01
C ALA A 132 16.09 -6.02 -8.35
N ARG A 133 16.30 -7.27 -7.91
CA ARG A 133 17.46 -8.10 -8.30
C ARG A 133 17.01 -9.18 -9.26
N VAL A 134 17.59 -9.19 -10.46
CA VAL A 134 17.25 -10.13 -11.53
C VAL A 134 18.47 -10.88 -12.02
N ARG A 135 18.25 -12.09 -12.53
CA ARG A 135 19.25 -12.83 -13.29
C ARG A 135 19.05 -12.57 -14.78
N ARG A 136 20.07 -12.02 -15.43
CA ARG A 136 20.10 -11.82 -16.89
C ARG A 136 21.47 -12.23 -17.43
N ASP A 137 21.50 -12.93 -18.55
CA ASP A 137 22.72 -13.48 -19.16
C ASP A 137 23.61 -14.27 -18.17
N GLY A 138 22.99 -15.02 -17.25
CA GLY A 138 23.66 -15.81 -16.21
C GLY A 138 24.23 -15.01 -15.04
N THR A 139 24.03 -13.68 -15.02
CA THR A 139 24.57 -12.78 -14.01
C THR A 139 23.48 -12.10 -13.19
N GLU A 140 23.74 -11.87 -11.91
CA GLU A 140 22.84 -11.12 -11.04
C GLU A 140 23.06 -9.61 -11.23
N VAL A 141 21.98 -8.90 -11.56
CA VAL A 141 21.99 -7.46 -11.80
C VAL A 141 20.87 -6.80 -11.01
N LYS A 142 21.18 -5.67 -10.38
CA LYS A 142 20.18 -4.82 -9.70
C LYS A 142 19.64 -3.80 -10.70
N ILE A 143 18.33 -3.80 -10.92
CA ILE A 143 17.62 -2.91 -11.85
C ILE A 143 16.49 -2.18 -11.13
N ASP A 144 15.95 -1.15 -11.75
CA ASP A 144 14.72 -0.52 -11.25
C ASP A 144 13.52 -1.46 -11.44
N ALA A 145 12.59 -1.46 -10.49
CA ALA A 145 11.43 -2.37 -10.53
C ALA A 145 10.53 -2.15 -11.77
N ASP A 146 10.57 -0.96 -12.37
CA ASP A 146 9.84 -0.61 -13.60
C ASP A 146 10.42 -1.25 -14.87
N GLN A 147 11.66 -1.76 -14.82
CA GLN A 147 12.34 -2.44 -15.93
C GLN A 147 12.20 -3.97 -15.90
N VAL A 148 11.51 -4.50 -14.90
CA VAL A 148 11.21 -5.94 -14.80
C VAL A 148 10.17 -6.30 -15.85
N VAL A 149 10.35 -7.43 -16.53
CA VAL A 149 9.44 -7.89 -17.60
C VAL A 149 8.99 -9.33 -17.35
N VAL A 150 7.87 -9.73 -17.98
CA VAL A 150 7.43 -11.13 -17.97
C VAL A 150 8.54 -12.04 -18.52
N GLY A 151 8.85 -13.10 -17.76
CA GLY A 151 9.96 -14.02 -18.02
C GLY A 151 11.25 -13.67 -17.28
N ASP A 152 11.41 -12.50 -16.67
CA ASP A 152 12.59 -12.25 -15.83
C ASP A 152 12.66 -13.26 -14.68
N VAL A 153 13.89 -13.69 -14.38
CA VAL A 153 14.18 -14.52 -13.19
C VAL A 153 14.57 -13.56 -12.07
N VAL A 154 13.70 -13.39 -11.09
CA VAL A 154 13.90 -12.49 -9.94
C VAL A 154 14.43 -13.29 -8.76
N LEU A 155 15.46 -12.78 -8.11
CA LEU A 155 16.00 -13.33 -6.88
C LEU A 155 15.42 -12.56 -5.70
N LEU A 156 14.77 -13.30 -4.80
CA LEU A 156 14.17 -12.78 -3.58
C LEU A 156 15.07 -13.13 -2.39
N ALA A 157 15.32 -12.16 -1.53
CA ALA A 157 15.81 -12.42 -0.18
C ALA A 157 15.05 -11.59 0.86
N ALA A 158 15.15 -12.01 2.12
CA ALA A 158 14.62 -11.27 3.25
C ALA A 158 15.00 -9.77 3.17
N GLY A 159 14.00 -8.91 3.29
CA GLY A 159 14.11 -7.46 3.19
C GLY A 159 13.84 -6.86 1.81
N ASP A 160 13.74 -7.68 0.75
CA ASP A 160 13.29 -7.22 -0.57
C ASP A 160 11.76 -7.11 -0.65
N ASP A 161 11.26 -6.21 -1.50
CA ASP A 161 9.87 -6.25 -1.95
C ASP A 161 9.77 -7.08 -3.24
N VAL A 162 8.74 -7.92 -3.34
CA VAL A 162 8.42 -8.62 -4.58
C VAL A 162 8.01 -7.60 -5.64
N CYS A 163 8.81 -7.49 -6.71
CA CYS A 163 8.67 -6.41 -7.69
C CYS A 163 7.56 -6.61 -8.72
N ALA A 164 7.11 -7.85 -8.94
CA ALA A 164 6.10 -8.24 -9.93
C ALA A 164 5.47 -9.58 -9.54
N ASP A 165 4.35 -9.97 -10.14
CA ASP A 165 3.75 -11.29 -9.88
C ASP A 165 4.55 -12.38 -10.59
N GLY A 166 4.80 -13.51 -9.92
CA GLY A 166 5.52 -14.61 -10.53
C GLY A 166 5.43 -15.94 -9.82
N ARG A 167 5.88 -16.98 -10.53
CA ARG A 167 5.88 -18.37 -10.12
C ARG A 167 7.21 -18.72 -9.46
N LEU A 168 7.17 -19.23 -8.23
CA LEU A 168 8.37 -19.64 -7.50
C LEU A 168 8.94 -20.95 -8.05
N ILE A 169 10.20 -20.92 -8.46
CA ILE A 169 10.91 -22.11 -8.96
C ILE A 169 11.84 -22.71 -7.91
N GLN A 170 12.27 -21.89 -6.95
CA GLN A 170 13.06 -22.30 -5.80
C GLN A 170 12.59 -21.54 -4.57
N SER A 171 12.53 -22.22 -3.43
CA SER A 171 12.22 -21.65 -2.12
C SER A 171 13.14 -22.29 -1.10
N SER A 172 13.73 -21.47 -0.24
CA SER A 172 14.49 -21.92 0.94
C SER A 172 13.95 -21.17 2.15
N SER A 173 13.03 -21.82 2.88
CA SER A 173 12.32 -21.23 4.02
C SER A 173 11.68 -19.87 3.70
N LEU A 174 11.22 -19.69 2.45
CA LEU A 174 10.70 -18.41 2.00
C LEU A 174 9.38 -18.09 2.70
N GLN A 175 9.31 -16.91 3.32
CA GLN A 175 8.10 -16.34 3.86
C GLN A 175 7.89 -14.95 3.28
N ILE A 176 6.67 -14.66 2.84
CA ILE A 176 6.28 -13.38 2.25
C ILE A 176 5.09 -12.82 3.02
N ASP A 177 5.17 -11.54 3.37
CA ASP A 177 4.07 -10.82 4.01
C ASP A 177 3.06 -10.38 2.95
N GLU A 178 1.98 -11.15 2.84
CA GLU A 178 0.90 -10.89 1.90
C GLU A 178 -0.27 -10.15 2.54
N SER A 179 -0.07 -9.56 3.73
CA SER A 179 -1.13 -8.88 4.50
C SER A 179 -1.84 -7.79 3.71
N ALA A 180 -1.12 -7.07 2.83
CA ALA A 180 -1.69 -6.05 1.96
C ALA A 180 -2.68 -6.59 0.90
N LEU A 181 -2.58 -7.88 0.55
CA LEU A 181 -3.43 -8.55 -0.43
C LEU A 181 -4.50 -9.44 0.21
N THR A 182 -4.17 -10.09 1.32
CA THR A 182 -5.02 -11.11 1.96
C THR A 182 -5.65 -10.66 3.27
N GLY A 183 -5.08 -9.66 3.94
CA GLY A 183 -5.46 -9.21 5.28
C GLY A 183 -4.88 -10.05 6.43
N GLU A 184 -4.21 -11.17 6.12
CA GLU A 184 -3.64 -12.07 7.12
C GLU A 184 -2.29 -11.57 7.62
N SER A 185 -2.10 -11.49 8.94
CA SER A 185 -0.88 -10.92 9.56
C SER A 185 0.30 -11.87 9.64
N VAL A 186 0.07 -13.17 9.43
CA VAL A 186 1.14 -14.18 9.50
C VAL A 186 1.74 -14.29 8.11
N PRO A 187 3.07 -14.12 7.95
CA PRO A 187 3.71 -14.31 6.66
C PRO A 187 3.40 -15.68 6.07
N ALA A 188 3.03 -15.69 4.79
CA ALA A 188 2.68 -16.91 4.08
C ALA A 188 3.96 -17.69 3.77
N GLY A 189 4.00 -18.96 4.20
CA GLY A 189 5.07 -19.89 3.83
C GLY A 189 4.96 -20.28 2.35
N LYS A 190 6.06 -20.16 1.62
CA LYS A 190 6.08 -20.37 0.18
C LYS A 190 6.88 -21.61 -0.24
N SER A 191 6.38 -22.32 -1.25
CA SER A 191 7.03 -23.51 -1.83
C SER A 191 7.11 -23.42 -3.35
N ALA A 192 8.04 -24.15 -3.98
CA ALA A 192 8.07 -24.30 -5.43
C ALA A 192 7.08 -25.37 -5.95
N ASP A 193 6.46 -26.15 -5.04
CA ASP A 193 5.57 -27.26 -5.39
C ASP A 193 4.32 -26.80 -6.15
N ILE A 194 3.72 -27.71 -6.91
CA ILE A 194 2.49 -27.43 -7.67
C ILE A 194 1.30 -27.37 -6.69
N VAL A 195 0.46 -26.35 -6.84
CA VAL A 195 -0.82 -26.27 -6.12
C VAL A 195 -1.88 -26.97 -6.95
N THR A 196 -2.41 -28.08 -6.43
CA THR A 196 -3.41 -28.91 -7.12
C THR A 196 -4.86 -28.55 -6.76
N GLU A 197 -5.05 -27.65 -5.80
CA GLU A 197 -6.38 -27.16 -5.43
C GLU A 197 -7.03 -26.44 -6.61
N LYS A 198 -8.35 -26.61 -6.75
CA LYS A 198 -9.12 -25.98 -7.81
C LYS A 198 -9.55 -24.59 -7.35
N ASP A 199 -9.10 -23.57 -8.08
CA ASP A 199 -9.43 -22.16 -7.84
C ASP A 199 -9.10 -21.67 -6.40
N PRO A 200 -7.86 -21.87 -5.91
CA PRO A 200 -7.44 -21.39 -4.60
C PRO A 200 -7.52 -19.86 -4.53
N VAL A 201 -7.91 -19.34 -3.35
CA VAL A 201 -7.79 -17.89 -3.10
C VAL A 201 -6.32 -17.46 -3.19
N LEU A 202 -6.07 -16.17 -3.43
CA LEU A 202 -4.70 -15.68 -3.66
C LEU A 202 -3.71 -16.08 -2.55
N GLY A 203 -4.13 -16.03 -1.28
CA GLY A 203 -3.30 -16.42 -0.14
C GLY A 203 -2.94 -17.91 -0.09
N ASP A 204 -3.76 -18.77 -0.70
CA ASP A 204 -3.52 -20.23 -0.72
C ASP A 204 -2.61 -20.65 -1.89
N GLN A 205 -2.27 -19.72 -2.78
CA GLN A 205 -1.29 -19.94 -3.86
C GLN A 205 0.13 -19.84 -3.29
N SER A 206 0.52 -20.86 -2.52
CA SER A 206 1.83 -20.97 -1.84
C SER A 206 3.03 -20.95 -2.78
N ASN A 207 2.79 -21.14 -4.07
CA ASN A 207 3.81 -21.24 -5.10
C ASN A 207 3.91 -20.04 -6.05
N MET A 208 3.13 -19.00 -5.72
CA MET A 208 3.15 -17.69 -6.33
C MET A 208 3.68 -16.64 -5.35
N ALA A 209 4.35 -15.63 -5.89
CA ALA A 209 4.73 -14.41 -5.18
C ALA A 209 4.08 -13.21 -5.89
N PHE A 210 3.57 -12.25 -5.13
CA PHE A 210 2.76 -11.15 -5.66
C PHE A 210 3.42 -9.79 -5.48
N MET A 211 3.24 -8.88 -6.43
CA MET A 211 3.83 -7.54 -6.42
C MET A 211 3.51 -6.76 -5.13
N ASN A 212 4.47 -5.97 -4.64
CA ASN A 212 4.38 -5.13 -3.43
C ASN A 212 4.11 -5.91 -2.13
N THR A 213 4.62 -7.15 -2.05
CA THR A 213 4.63 -7.92 -0.81
C THR A 213 6.08 -8.04 -0.31
N PRO A 214 6.40 -7.65 0.93
CA PRO A 214 7.76 -7.74 1.44
C PRO A 214 8.12 -9.18 1.80
N VAL A 215 9.35 -9.58 1.46
CA VAL A 215 9.92 -10.87 1.83
C VAL A 215 10.43 -10.77 3.27
N THR A 216 9.80 -11.52 4.18
CA THR A 216 10.13 -11.46 5.62
C THR A 216 11.25 -12.40 6.00
N HIS A 217 11.32 -13.57 5.36
CA HIS A 217 12.29 -14.60 5.69
C HIS A 217 12.69 -15.46 4.50
N GLY A 218 13.87 -16.05 4.59
CA GLY A 218 14.40 -16.98 3.61
C GLY A 218 14.80 -16.31 2.30
N GLY A 219 14.84 -17.12 1.25
CA GLY A 219 15.13 -16.68 -0.11
C GLY A 219 14.43 -17.56 -1.11
N GLY A 220 14.29 -17.03 -2.32
CA GLY A 220 13.62 -17.75 -3.39
C GLY A 220 14.00 -17.21 -4.74
N VAL A 221 13.68 -18.00 -5.76
CA VAL A 221 13.83 -17.60 -7.15
C VAL A 221 12.46 -17.74 -7.78
N MET A 222 12.03 -16.71 -8.51
CA MET A 222 10.75 -16.69 -9.22
C MET A 222 10.93 -16.33 -10.69
N ILE A 223 10.06 -16.86 -11.54
CA ILE A 223 9.90 -16.39 -12.92
C ILE A 223 8.70 -15.45 -12.95
N VAL A 224 8.89 -14.23 -13.47
CA VAL A 224 7.83 -13.24 -13.56
C VAL A 224 6.76 -13.70 -14.55
N THR A 225 5.52 -13.78 -14.08
CA THR A 225 4.35 -14.21 -14.88
C THR A 225 3.40 -13.07 -15.20
N GLY A 226 3.49 -11.95 -14.48
CA GLY A 226 2.66 -10.76 -14.70
C GLY A 226 3.34 -9.49 -14.21
N THR A 227 3.18 -8.41 -14.97
CA THR A 227 3.75 -7.09 -14.67
C THR A 227 2.68 -6.01 -14.76
N GLY A 228 2.84 -4.91 -14.01
CA GLY A 228 1.96 -3.74 -14.08
C GLY A 228 0.48 -4.08 -13.89
N ALA A 229 -0.35 -3.80 -14.90
CA ALA A 229 -1.80 -4.02 -14.84
C ALA A 229 -2.22 -5.49 -14.67
N ASP A 230 -1.39 -6.44 -15.11
CA ASP A 230 -1.72 -7.87 -15.13
C ASP A 230 -1.46 -8.56 -13.77
N THR A 231 -0.77 -7.87 -12.85
CA THR A 231 -0.56 -8.31 -11.47
C THR A 231 -1.87 -8.33 -10.68
N ALA A 232 -1.91 -9.06 -9.56
CA ALA A 232 -3.04 -9.07 -8.63
C ALA A 232 -3.37 -7.65 -8.14
N VAL A 233 -2.35 -6.89 -7.72
CA VAL A 233 -2.47 -5.48 -7.33
C VAL A 233 -2.95 -4.61 -8.50
N GLY A 234 -2.46 -4.87 -9.72
CA GLY A 234 -2.87 -4.20 -10.95
C GLY A 234 -4.36 -4.39 -11.26
N LYS A 235 -4.86 -5.62 -11.13
CA LYS A 235 -6.27 -5.97 -11.32
C LYS A 235 -7.15 -5.30 -10.26
N ILE A 236 -6.73 -5.33 -8.99
CA ILE A 236 -7.43 -4.62 -7.89
C ILE A 236 -7.48 -3.12 -8.16
N SER A 237 -6.35 -2.51 -8.55
CA SER A 237 -6.29 -1.09 -8.93
C SER A 237 -7.21 -0.77 -10.10
N GLY A 238 -7.28 -1.64 -11.12
CA GLY A 238 -8.19 -1.52 -12.25
C GLY A 238 -9.67 -1.54 -11.83
N MET A 239 -10.06 -2.43 -10.91
CA MET A 239 -11.43 -2.48 -10.40
C MET A 239 -11.80 -1.20 -9.62
N LEU A 240 -10.89 -0.71 -8.78
CA LEU A 240 -11.11 0.54 -8.02
C LEU A 240 -11.29 1.76 -8.93
N LYS A 241 -10.57 1.83 -10.05
CA LYS A 241 -10.67 2.90 -11.05
C LYS A 241 -12.06 3.02 -11.69
N SER A 242 -12.87 1.97 -11.67
CA SER A 242 -14.25 2.04 -12.20
C SER A 242 -15.21 2.82 -11.30
N THR A 243 -14.78 3.21 -10.10
CA THR A 243 -15.60 3.99 -9.16
C THR A 243 -15.60 5.46 -9.56
N PRO A 244 -16.75 6.08 -9.84
CA PRO A 244 -16.80 7.49 -10.20
C PRO A 244 -16.28 8.37 -9.05
N THR A 245 -15.40 9.31 -9.37
CA THR A 245 -14.92 10.32 -8.43
C THR A 245 -16.09 11.17 -7.93
N LEU A 246 -16.43 11.04 -6.65
CA LEU A 246 -17.47 11.84 -6.01
C LEU A 246 -16.96 13.27 -5.78
N LYS A 247 -17.85 14.26 -5.97
CA LYS A 247 -17.55 15.66 -5.61
C LYS A 247 -17.25 15.77 -4.12
N THR A 248 -16.21 16.51 -3.77
CA THR A 248 -15.85 16.79 -2.37
C THR A 248 -16.92 17.61 -1.66
N PRO A 249 -17.06 17.50 -0.32
CA PRO A 249 -18.01 18.30 0.47
C PRO A 249 -17.96 19.82 0.22
N MET A 250 -16.79 20.41 0.10
CA MET A 250 -16.53 21.83 -0.13
C MET A 250 -16.87 22.20 -1.57
N THR A 251 -16.62 21.32 -2.54
CA THR A 251 -17.13 21.50 -3.91
C THR A 251 -18.66 21.56 -3.91
N LYS A 252 -19.34 20.67 -3.16
CA LYS A 252 -20.80 20.71 -3.02
C LYS A 252 -21.29 21.98 -2.31
N GLN A 253 -20.59 22.46 -1.29
CA GLN A 253 -20.91 23.71 -0.60
C GLN A 253 -20.71 24.93 -1.51
N LEU A 254 -19.65 24.96 -2.31
CA LEU A 254 -19.41 26.02 -3.30
C LEU A 254 -20.47 26.02 -4.40
N ASP A 255 -20.86 24.84 -4.90
CA ASP A 255 -21.95 24.71 -5.86
C ASP A 255 -23.26 25.26 -5.26
N THR A 256 -23.55 24.92 -4.01
CA THR A 256 -24.71 25.42 -3.27
C THR A 256 -24.64 26.93 -3.13
N LEU A 257 -23.54 27.49 -2.59
CA LEU A 257 -23.34 28.93 -2.44
C LEU A 257 -23.47 29.67 -3.78
N THR A 258 -22.92 29.10 -4.85
CA THR A 258 -23.04 29.66 -6.21
C THR A 258 -24.50 29.73 -6.64
N LEU A 259 -25.29 28.69 -6.41
CA LEU A 259 -26.72 28.67 -6.71
C LEU A 259 -27.51 29.67 -5.85
N TRP A 260 -27.15 29.84 -4.57
CA TRP A 260 -27.75 30.86 -3.69
C TRP A 260 -27.46 32.28 -4.19
N ILE A 261 -26.20 32.58 -4.52
CA ILE A 261 -25.79 33.89 -5.07
C ILE A 261 -26.49 34.12 -6.42
N ALA A 262 -26.51 33.12 -7.30
CA ALA A 262 -27.17 33.20 -8.60
C ALA A 262 -28.69 33.44 -8.45
N GLY A 263 -29.34 32.75 -7.51
CA GLY A 263 -30.75 32.93 -7.20
C GLY A 263 -31.05 34.33 -6.65
N ALA A 264 -30.23 34.83 -5.71
CA ALA A 264 -30.36 36.17 -5.17
C ALA A 264 -30.15 37.25 -6.24
N ALA A 265 -29.09 37.12 -7.05
CA ALA A 265 -28.82 38.02 -8.17
C ALA A 265 -29.95 37.98 -9.20
N GLY A 266 -30.46 36.79 -9.55
CA GLY A 266 -31.60 36.62 -10.45
C GLY A 266 -32.86 37.29 -9.93
N LEU A 267 -33.14 37.18 -8.63
CA LEU A 267 -34.25 37.89 -7.98
C LEU A 267 -34.06 39.41 -8.05
N THR A 268 -32.86 39.91 -7.73
CA THR A 268 -32.58 41.36 -7.83
C THR A 268 -32.74 41.86 -9.26
N ILE A 269 -32.26 41.12 -10.26
CA ILE A 269 -32.42 41.43 -11.68
C ILE A 269 -33.90 41.47 -12.07
N ALA A 270 -34.70 40.49 -11.63
CA ALA A 270 -36.13 40.47 -11.90
C ALA A 270 -36.86 41.69 -11.31
N ILE A 271 -36.52 42.07 -10.07
CA ILE A 271 -37.05 43.27 -9.42
C ILE A 271 -36.63 44.54 -10.17
N MET A 272 -35.35 44.64 -10.57
CA MET A 272 -34.87 45.76 -11.38
C MET A 272 -35.60 45.88 -12.70
N PHE A 273 -35.88 44.77 -13.37
CA PHE A 273 -36.68 44.74 -14.60
C PHE A 273 -38.10 45.25 -14.39
N ALA A 274 -38.79 44.76 -13.35
CA ALA A 274 -40.13 45.21 -13.03
C ALA A 274 -40.20 46.72 -12.74
N LEU A 275 -39.26 47.23 -11.93
CA LEU A 275 -39.20 48.64 -11.57
C LEU A 275 -38.77 49.53 -12.74
N GLY A 276 -37.78 49.13 -13.52
CA GLY A 276 -37.29 49.91 -14.65
C GLY A 276 -38.33 50.05 -15.75
N ILE A 277 -39.05 48.96 -16.08
CA ILE A 277 -40.18 49.02 -17.01
C ILE A 277 -41.27 49.95 -16.48
N SER A 278 -41.59 49.88 -15.18
CA SER A 278 -42.57 50.77 -14.54
C SER A 278 -42.15 52.24 -14.56
N ARG A 279 -40.86 52.56 -14.60
CA ARG A 279 -40.32 53.93 -14.67
C ARG A 279 -40.20 54.45 -16.11
N GLY A 280 -40.36 53.57 -17.11
CA GLY A 280 -40.14 53.91 -18.52
C GLY A 280 -38.65 53.94 -18.91
N ASP A 281 -37.77 53.29 -18.13
CA ASP A 281 -36.35 53.18 -18.45
C ASP A 281 -36.16 52.35 -19.73
N SER A 282 -35.10 52.65 -20.49
CA SER A 282 -34.76 51.86 -21.67
C SER A 282 -34.44 50.41 -21.27
N THR A 283 -35.09 49.43 -21.91
CA THR A 283 -34.84 47.99 -21.67
C THR A 283 -33.36 47.64 -21.82
N GLN A 284 -32.66 48.34 -22.71
CA GLN A 284 -31.23 48.18 -22.93
C GLN A 284 -30.44 48.60 -21.67
N GLN A 285 -30.72 49.78 -21.09
CA GLN A 285 -30.07 50.26 -19.86
C GLN A 285 -30.32 49.35 -18.66
N ILE A 286 -31.56 48.87 -18.48
CA ILE A 286 -31.92 47.92 -17.42
C ILE A 286 -31.10 46.64 -17.57
N PHE A 287 -30.99 46.13 -18.80
CA PHE A 287 -30.26 44.90 -19.08
C PHE A 287 -28.74 45.04 -18.91
N THR A 288 -28.14 46.13 -19.38
CA THR A 288 -26.71 46.43 -19.18
C THR A 288 -26.38 46.47 -17.69
N THR A 289 -27.26 47.09 -16.88
CA THR A 289 -27.10 47.16 -15.43
C THR A 289 -27.27 45.79 -14.77
N ALA A 290 -28.23 44.98 -15.23
CA ALA A 290 -28.45 43.62 -14.75
C ALA A 290 -27.25 42.69 -15.02
N ILE A 291 -26.64 42.77 -16.21
CA ILE A 291 -25.40 42.03 -16.52
C ILE A 291 -24.25 42.51 -15.63
N ALA A 292 -24.06 43.82 -15.48
CA ALA A 292 -23.00 44.36 -14.62
C ALA A 292 -23.14 43.85 -13.18
N LEU A 293 -24.37 43.80 -12.66
CA LEU A 293 -24.67 43.23 -11.34
C LEU A 293 -24.39 41.72 -11.29
N ALA A 294 -24.81 40.96 -12.30
CA ALA A 294 -24.55 39.52 -12.38
C ALA A 294 -23.03 39.23 -12.37
N LEU A 295 -22.25 39.99 -13.15
CA LEU A 295 -20.79 39.87 -13.20
C LEU A 295 -20.14 40.21 -11.86
N ALA A 296 -20.62 41.26 -11.18
CA ALA A 296 -20.11 41.66 -9.87
C ALA A 296 -20.43 40.63 -8.77
N ALA A 297 -21.54 39.89 -8.89
CA ALA A 297 -21.97 38.91 -7.91
C ALA A 297 -21.20 37.58 -7.98
N VAL A 298 -20.64 37.20 -9.14
CA VAL A 298 -19.97 35.89 -9.31
C VAL A 298 -18.61 35.90 -8.61
N PRO A 299 -18.38 35.03 -7.60
CA PRO A 299 -17.15 35.01 -6.82
C PRO A 299 -16.02 34.27 -7.57
N MET A 300 -15.47 34.91 -8.61
CA MET A 300 -14.50 34.31 -9.54
C MET A 300 -13.20 33.83 -8.89
N ALA A 301 -12.77 34.43 -7.77
CA ALA A 301 -11.51 34.11 -7.12
C ALA A 301 -11.56 32.87 -6.21
N MET A 302 -12.77 32.41 -5.83
CA MET A 302 -12.95 31.35 -4.84
C MET A 302 -12.23 30.02 -5.21
N PRO A 303 -12.31 29.52 -6.45
CA PRO A 303 -11.61 28.28 -6.82
C PRO A 303 -10.09 28.38 -6.68
N THR A 304 -9.50 29.51 -7.07
CA THR A 304 -8.06 29.75 -6.95
C THR A 304 -7.63 29.84 -5.49
N VAL A 305 -8.36 30.59 -4.66
CA VAL A 305 -8.07 30.68 -3.21
C VAL A 305 -8.11 29.30 -2.57
N LEU A 306 -9.09 28.49 -2.95
CA LEU A 306 -9.24 27.12 -2.46
C LEU A 306 -8.04 26.24 -2.81
N GLN A 307 -7.60 26.26 -4.07
CA GLN A 307 -6.44 25.48 -4.52
C GLN A 307 -5.18 25.86 -3.76
N VAL A 308 -4.95 27.15 -3.52
CA VAL A 308 -3.79 27.63 -2.75
C VAL A 308 -3.83 27.12 -1.31
N ILE A 309 -5.00 27.18 -0.66
CA ILE A 309 -5.17 26.69 0.71
C ILE A 309 -4.93 25.17 0.78
N LEU A 310 -5.55 24.39 -0.12
CA LEU A 310 -5.40 22.93 -0.17
C LEU A 310 -3.97 22.50 -0.51
N SER A 311 -3.30 23.21 -1.42
CA SER A 311 -1.89 22.96 -1.76
C SER A 311 -0.97 23.23 -0.57
N THR A 312 -1.23 24.31 0.18
CA THR A 312 -0.47 24.62 1.40
C THR A 312 -0.68 23.55 2.47
N GLY A 313 -1.92 23.08 2.64
CA GLY A 313 -2.24 21.97 3.55
C GLY A 313 -1.54 20.67 3.16
N SER A 314 -1.56 20.32 1.87
CA SER A 314 -0.88 19.15 1.33
C SER A 314 0.63 19.17 1.59
N SER A 315 1.26 20.33 1.36
CA SER A 315 2.70 20.51 1.64
C SER A 315 3.04 20.32 3.12
N LYS A 316 2.18 20.80 4.04
CA LYS A 316 2.39 20.61 5.48
C LYS A 316 2.25 19.15 5.90
N LEU A 317 1.27 18.42 5.33
CA LEU A 317 1.10 16.99 5.57
C LEU A 317 2.31 16.19 5.09
N ALA A 318 2.81 16.49 3.88
CA ALA A 318 3.98 15.83 3.33
C ALA A 318 5.25 16.04 4.18
N GLN A 319 5.42 17.25 4.73
CA GLN A 319 6.52 17.55 5.67
C GLN A 319 6.46 16.73 6.97
N HIS A 320 5.28 16.21 7.34
CA HIS A 320 5.08 15.32 8.49
C HIS A 320 5.00 13.84 8.08
N GLY A 321 5.49 13.48 6.89
CA GLY A 321 5.53 12.10 6.40
C GLY A 321 4.21 11.59 5.82
N ALA A 322 3.17 12.42 5.71
CA ALA A 322 1.90 12.04 5.10
C ALA A 322 1.83 12.51 3.64
N ALA A 323 2.24 11.65 2.71
CA ALA A 323 2.16 11.94 1.27
C ALA A 323 0.71 12.00 0.78
N VAL A 324 0.33 13.13 0.19
CA VAL A 324 -1.00 13.34 -0.39
C VAL A 324 -0.96 12.99 -1.87
N LYS A 325 -1.98 12.29 -2.41
CA LYS A 325 -2.04 11.97 -3.86
C LYS A 325 -2.90 12.94 -4.66
N SER A 326 -3.91 13.54 -4.04
CA SER A 326 -4.79 14.54 -4.65
C SER A 326 -5.14 15.64 -3.63
N LEU A 327 -5.28 16.89 -4.08
CA LEU A 327 -5.64 18.01 -3.20
C LEU A 327 -6.98 17.76 -2.47
N ASP A 328 -7.92 17.11 -3.17
CA ASP A 328 -9.23 16.71 -2.65
C ASP A 328 -9.15 15.79 -1.42
N SER A 329 -8.06 15.02 -1.28
CA SER A 329 -7.84 14.13 -0.13
C SER A 329 -7.67 14.90 1.18
N VAL A 330 -7.04 16.09 1.13
CA VAL A 330 -6.86 16.93 2.33
C VAL A 330 -8.20 17.37 2.91
N GLU A 331 -9.13 17.70 2.03
CA GLU A 331 -10.47 18.08 2.40
C GLU A 331 -11.29 16.89 2.90
N THR A 332 -11.19 15.75 2.20
CA THR A 332 -11.89 14.52 2.56
C THR A 332 -11.53 14.10 3.98
N LEU A 333 -10.24 14.15 4.32
CA LEU A 333 -9.74 13.84 5.66
C LEU A 333 -10.36 14.75 6.73
N ARG A 334 -10.51 16.06 6.47
CA ARG A 334 -11.19 16.99 7.38
C ARG A 334 -12.64 16.61 7.62
N SER A 335 -13.34 16.16 6.56
CA SER A 335 -14.77 15.83 6.61
C SER A 335 -15.08 14.40 7.03
N THR A 336 -14.06 13.61 7.37
CA THR A 336 -14.21 12.20 7.72
C THR A 336 -14.90 12.06 9.07
N SER A 337 -16.04 11.37 9.10
CA SER A 337 -16.82 11.09 10.33
C SER A 337 -16.67 9.65 10.83
N ALA A 338 -16.18 8.75 9.98
CA ALA A 338 -15.91 7.36 10.31
C ALA A 338 -14.57 6.94 9.70
N LEU A 339 -13.72 6.32 10.50
CA LEU A 339 -12.45 5.73 10.06
C LEU A 339 -12.62 4.22 10.01
N ASN A 340 -12.63 3.66 8.82
CA ASN A 340 -12.56 2.22 8.63
C ASN A 340 -11.08 1.88 8.46
N SER A 341 -10.45 1.44 9.55
CA SER A 341 -9.04 1.08 9.56
C SER A 341 -8.89 -0.42 9.40
N ASP A 342 -7.93 -0.82 8.57
CA ASP A 342 -7.39 -2.17 8.67
C ASP A 342 -6.63 -2.34 10.00
N LYS A 343 -6.50 -3.56 10.49
CA LYS A 343 -5.77 -3.90 11.71
C LYS A 343 -4.27 -4.01 11.42
N THR A 344 -3.92 -4.90 10.51
CA THR A 344 -2.54 -5.32 10.25
C THR A 344 -1.78 -4.23 9.51
N GLY A 345 -0.59 -3.85 9.99
CA GLY A 345 0.25 -2.83 9.33
C GLY A 345 -0.30 -1.40 9.38
N THR A 346 -1.53 -1.20 9.88
CA THR A 346 -2.15 0.12 10.07
C THR A 346 -2.33 0.44 11.55
N LEU A 347 -3.06 -0.40 12.30
CA LEU A 347 -3.19 -0.25 13.76
C LEU A 347 -2.06 -0.96 14.51
N THR A 348 -1.56 -2.06 13.95
CA THR A 348 -0.44 -2.83 14.49
C THR A 348 0.81 -2.59 13.66
N LEU A 349 1.99 -2.79 14.27
CA LEU A 349 3.28 -2.67 13.59
C LEU A 349 3.57 -3.82 12.61
N ASN A 350 2.63 -4.75 12.43
CA ASN A 350 2.84 -6.03 11.75
C ASN A 350 4.12 -6.78 12.21
N GLN A 351 4.43 -6.69 13.51
CA GLN A 351 5.62 -7.29 14.11
C GLN A 351 5.18 -8.10 15.32
N VAL A 352 5.46 -9.41 15.30
CA VAL A 352 5.19 -10.28 16.43
C VAL A 352 6.01 -9.78 17.61
N THR A 353 5.37 -9.59 18.76
CA THR A 353 6.02 -9.03 19.96
C THR A 353 5.67 -9.90 21.16
N VAL A 354 6.68 -10.29 21.94
CA VAL A 354 6.44 -10.95 23.22
C VAL A 354 5.90 -9.91 24.21
N VAL A 355 4.72 -10.17 24.75
CA VAL A 355 4.04 -9.29 25.72
C VAL A 355 4.13 -9.82 27.15
N GLU A 356 4.34 -11.13 27.30
CA GLU A 356 4.28 -11.81 28.58
C GLU A 356 5.08 -13.12 28.55
N VAL A 357 5.73 -13.43 29.66
CA VAL A 357 6.41 -14.71 29.92
C VAL A 357 5.84 -15.29 31.20
N ILE A 358 5.45 -16.56 31.15
CA ILE A 358 4.86 -17.27 32.28
C ILE A 358 5.63 -18.58 32.44
N ASP A 359 6.11 -18.83 33.66
CA ASP A 359 6.60 -20.14 34.07
C ASP A 359 5.70 -20.71 35.20
N ALA A 360 6.14 -21.76 35.88
CA ALA A 360 5.31 -22.44 36.88
C ALA A 360 5.01 -21.56 38.11
N THR A 361 5.87 -20.61 38.44
CA THR A 361 5.82 -19.82 39.67
C THR A 361 5.71 -18.33 39.42
N ASP A 362 6.17 -17.86 38.27
CA ASP A 362 6.40 -16.48 37.97
C ASP A 362 5.70 -16.02 36.68
N ARG A 363 5.33 -14.74 36.70
CA ARG A 363 4.71 -14.04 35.58
C ARG A 363 5.43 -12.73 35.36
N PHE A 364 5.93 -12.53 34.14
CA PHE A 364 6.64 -11.34 33.72
C PHE A 364 5.89 -10.65 32.59
N SER A 365 5.64 -9.34 32.73
CA SER A 365 5.10 -8.51 31.65
C SER A 365 6.25 -7.79 30.93
N VAL A 366 6.15 -7.70 29.61
CA VAL A 366 7.20 -7.16 28.74
C VAL A 366 6.67 -5.91 28.05
N THR A 367 7.39 -4.80 28.23
CA THR A 367 7.05 -3.53 27.58
C THR A 367 7.83 -3.34 26.27
N GLY A 368 7.54 -2.24 25.56
CA GLY A 368 8.04 -1.99 24.20
C GLY A 368 7.13 -2.59 23.12
N LYS A 369 7.35 -2.20 21.86
CA LYS A 369 6.52 -2.61 20.73
C LYS A 369 7.37 -3.06 19.56
N GLY A 370 6.88 -4.06 18.82
CA GLY A 370 7.55 -4.55 17.63
C GLY A 370 8.95 -5.09 17.93
N TYR A 371 9.86 -4.90 16.97
CA TYR A 371 11.25 -5.33 17.07
C TYR A 371 12.19 -4.28 17.69
N GLY A 372 11.64 -3.27 18.37
CA GLY A 372 12.45 -2.35 19.17
C GLY A 372 13.15 -3.09 20.30
N LEU A 373 14.46 -2.87 20.43
CA LEU A 373 15.28 -3.46 21.50
C LEU A 373 15.07 -2.76 22.86
N ASP A 374 14.45 -1.58 22.84
CA ASP A 374 14.05 -0.85 24.03
C ASP A 374 12.81 -1.50 24.69
N GLY A 375 12.86 -1.65 26.00
CA GLY A 375 11.76 -2.20 26.79
C GLY A 375 12.24 -2.63 28.17
N GLU A 376 11.30 -2.65 29.11
CA GLU A 376 11.49 -3.13 30.47
C GLU A 376 10.67 -4.39 30.71
N ILE A 377 11.23 -5.29 31.52
CA ILE A 377 10.57 -6.51 31.98
C ILE A 377 10.15 -6.28 33.43
N HIS A 378 8.86 -6.41 33.71
CA HIS A 378 8.32 -6.27 35.05
C HIS A 378 7.86 -7.62 35.58
N HIS A 379 8.46 -8.03 36.69
CA HIS A 379 7.97 -9.16 37.46
C HIS A 379 6.62 -8.80 38.11
N THR A 380 5.58 -9.52 37.73
CA THR A 380 4.18 -9.19 38.04
C THR A 380 3.61 -10.10 39.14
N ALA A 381 4.10 -11.34 39.23
CA ALA A 381 3.76 -12.29 40.29
C ALA A 381 4.85 -13.37 40.39
N GLY A 382 5.07 -13.91 41.60
CA GLY A 382 5.96 -15.04 41.88
C GLY A 382 7.07 -14.71 42.88
N ASN A 383 8.15 -15.49 42.89
CA ASN A 383 9.22 -15.44 43.89
C ASN A 383 10.63 -15.27 43.30
N THR A 384 10.82 -15.40 41.98
CA THR A 384 12.14 -15.25 41.35
C THR A 384 12.39 -13.81 40.91
N ASN A 385 13.65 -13.37 41.01
CA ASN A 385 14.04 -12.00 40.65
C ASN A 385 14.49 -11.88 39.18
N THR A 386 14.65 -13.00 38.47
CA THR A 386 15.39 -13.11 37.19
C THR A 386 14.60 -13.97 36.20
N ILE A 387 14.37 -13.45 35.00
CA ILE A 387 13.63 -14.11 33.91
C ILE A 387 14.52 -15.07 33.08
N GLU A 388 15.83 -14.96 33.24
CA GLU A 388 16.87 -15.53 32.39
C GLU A 388 16.68 -17.03 32.16
N ALA A 389 16.39 -17.78 33.23
CA ALA A 389 16.17 -19.23 33.16
C ALA A 389 14.92 -19.59 32.33
N ALA A 390 13.85 -18.80 32.44
CA ALA A 390 12.60 -19.03 31.72
C ALA A 390 12.74 -18.76 30.22
N ILE A 391 13.59 -17.80 29.83
CA ILE A 391 13.74 -17.41 28.42
C ILE A 391 14.92 -18.07 27.70
N LEU A 392 15.89 -18.61 28.42
CA LEU A 392 17.07 -19.24 27.85
C LEU A 392 16.77 -20.29 26.76
N PRO A 393 15.77 -21.20 26.91
CA PRO A 393 15.45 -22.16 25.85
C PRO A 393 15.01 -21.49 24.53
N PHE A 394 14.32 -20.35 24.62
CA PHE A 394 13.85 -19.59 23.46
C PHE A 394 14.96 -18.83 22.74
N LEU A 395 16.04 -18.49 23.45
CA LEU A 395 17.21 -17.82 22.90
C LEU A 395 18.19 -18.82 22.26
N ILE A 396 18.37 -20.01 22.87
CA ILE A 396 19.31 -21.01 22.36
C ILE A 396 18.72 -21.83 21.21
N ALA A 397 17.50 -22.34 21.34
CA ALA A 397 16.81 -23.02 20.25
C ALA A 397 16.20 -21.97 19.32
N ASN A 398 17.03 -21.18 18.63
CA ASN A 398 16.62 -20.06 17.78
C ASN A 398 17.55 -19.96 16.57
N ASP A 399 16.97 -19.80 15.38
CA ASP A 399 17.71 -19.64 14.12
C ASP A 399 17.64 -18.20 13.58
N ALA A 400 16.83 -17.33 14.19
CA ALA A 400 16.83 -15.91 13.87
C ALA A 400 18.15 -15.24 14.30
N LYS A 401 18.42 -14.06 13.74
CA LYS A 401 19.58 -13.24 14.07
C LYS A 401 19.19 -11.78 14.21
N LEU A 402 19.95 -11.05 15.02
CA LEU A 402 19.96 -9.60 15.03
C LEU A 402 21.15 -9.11 14.21
N VAL A 403 20.88 -8.57 13.02
CA VAL A 403 21.90 -7.97 12.14
C VAL A 403 21.68 -6.46 12.15
N ASP A 404 22.67 -5.69 12.61
CA ASP A 404 22.58 -4.23 12.79
C ASP A 404 21.33 -3.77 13.57
N GLY A 405 20.95 -4.54 14.60
CA GLY A 405 19.77 -4.28 15.43
C GLY A 405 18.43 -4.60 14.77
N LYS A 406 18.43 -5.25 13.60
CA LYS A 406 17.23 -5.71 12.90
C LYS A 406 17.09 -7.22 12.98
N VAL A 407 15.86 -7.67 13.22
CA VAL A 407 15.49 -9.08 13.19
C VAL A 407 15.56 -9.60 11.75
N VAL A 408 16.34 -10.66 11.55
CA VAL A 408 16.39 -11.45 10.32
C VAL A 408 16.08 -12.90 10.70
N GLY A 409 14.94 -13.43 10.27
CA GLY A 409 14.47 -14.70 10.79
C GLY A 409 12.96 -14.85 10.70
N ASP A 410 12.46 -15.98 11.18
CA ASP A 410 11.04 -16.14 11.47
C ASP A 410 10.57 -15.05 12.47
N PRO A 411 9.40 -14.40 12.26
CA PRO A 411 8.90 -13.34 13.13
C PRO A 411 8.79 -13.73 14.62
N THR A 412 8.38 -14.95 14.91
CA THR A 412 8.22 -15.44 16.28
C THR A 412 9.58 -15.63 16.93
N GLU A 413 10.51 -16.22 16.19
CA GLU A 413 11.89 -16.40 16.67
C GLU A 413 12.61 -15.07 16.89
N GLY A 414 12.41 -14.13 15.99
CA GLY A 414 12.90 -12.76 16.10
C GLY A 414 12.35 -12.03 17.34
N ALA A 415 11.06 -12.15 17.61
CA ALA A 415 10.44 -11.60 18.81
C ALA A 415 11.06 -12.16 20.09
N LEU A 416 11.44 -13.45 20.09
CA LEU A 416 12.12 -14.09 21.22
C LEU A 416 13.56 -13.59 21.39
N LEU A 417 14.27 -13.26 20.32
CA LEU A 417 15.59 -12.62 20.43
C LEU A 417 15.50 -11.21 20.99
N VAL A 418 14.52 -10.43 20.52
CA VAL A 418 14.25 -9.07 21.03
C VAL A 418 13.92 -9.12 22.53
N LEU A 419 13.18 -10.15 22.98
CA LEU A 419 12.94 -10.39 24.40
C LEU A 419 14.26 -10.59 25.18
N GLY A 420 15.20 -11.37 24.65
CA GLY A 420 16.53 -11.54 25.25
C GLY A 420 17.28 -10.22 25.40
N SER A 421 17.24 -9.37 24.36
CA SER A 421 17.85 -8.03 24.41
C SER A 421 17.18 -7.13 25.47
N LYS A 422 15.85 -7.16 25.59
CA LYS A 422 15.11 -6.43 26.64
C LYS A 422 15.41 -6.94 28.05
N ALA A 423 15.72 -8.23 28.18
CA ALA A 423 16.22 -8.83 29.41
C ALA A 423 17.69 -8.50 29.71
N LYS A 424 18.36 -7.70 28.85
CA LYS A 424 19.79 -7.37 28.93
C LYS A 424 20.70 -8.59 28.87
N ILE A 425 20.23 -9.66 28.24
CA ILE A 425 21.05 -10.85 27.96
C ILE A 425 21.87 -10.58 26.70
N ASP A 426 23.18 -10.76 26.82
CA ASP A 426 24.05 -10.75 25.66
C ASP A 426 23.92 -12.07 24.88
N HIS A 427 23.37 -11.97 23.68
CA HIS A 427 23.00 -13.12 22.87
C HIS A 427 24.24 -13.90 22.38
N GLU A 428 25.30 -13.18 21.99
CA GLU A 428 26.51 -13.81 21.45
C GLU A 428 27.21 -14.64 22.53
N SER A 429 27.49 -14.07 23.71
CA SER A 429 28.08 -14.84 24.82
C SER A 429 27.19 -15.98 25.29
N THR A 430 25.87 -15.81 25.25
CA THR A 430 24.92 -16.88 25.60
C THR A 430 25.00 -18.06 24.63
N ILE A 431 25.12 -17.82 23.32
CA ILE A 431 25.32 -18.89 22.33
C ILE A 431 26.71 -19.53 22.49
N GLU A 432 27.76 -18.74 22.69
CA GLU A 432 29.13 -19.24 22.89
C GLU A 432 29.25 -20.15 24.12
N ALA A 433 28.50 -19.85 25.19
CA ALA A 433 28.45 -20.67 26.39
C ALA A 433 27.80 -22.05 26.17
N PHE A 434 27.03 -22.23 25.10
CA PHE A 434 26.35 -23.48 24.76
C PHE A 434 26.64 -23.93 23.32
N PRO A 435 27.88 -24.36 23.00
CA PRO A 435 28.25 -24.79 21.66
C PRO A 435 27.34 -25.91 21.14
N SER A 436 26.78 -25.71 19.96
CA SER A 436 25.82 -26.63 19.37
C SER A 436 26.49 -27.87 18.77
N LEU A 437 25.99 -29.04 19.16
CA LEU A 437 26.32 -30.35 18.59
C LEU A 437 25.43 -30.71 17.41
N ALA A 438 24.14 -30.42 17.54
CA ALA A 438 23.13 -30.69 16.52
C ALA A 438 21.93 -29.76 16.73
N THR A 439 21.18 -29.53 15.66
CA THR A 439 19.91 -28.81 15.68
C THR A 439 18.85 -29.67 15.01
N LEU A 440 17.71 -29.83 15.67
CA LEU A 440 16.47 -30.27 15.06
C LEU A 440 15.69 -29.00 14.68
N PRO A 441 15.64 -28.62 13.39
CA PRO A 441 14.90 -27.45 12.95
C PRO A 441 13.41 -27.61 13.29
N PHE A 442 12.67 -26.49 13.31
CA PHE A 442 11.23 -26.54 13.57
C PHE A 442 10.51 -27.39 12.51
N ASP A 443 9.73 -28.37 12.98
CA ASP A 443 8.91 -29.22 12.13
C ASP A 443 7.42 -29.03 12.48
N PRO A 444 6.55 -28.65 11.52
CA PRO A 444 5.12 -28.46 11.76
C PRO A 444 4.39 -29.72 12.25
N THR A 445 4.90 -30.91 11.94
CA THR A 445 4.36 -32.22 12.36
C THR A 445 4.62 -32.44 13.85
N TYR A 446 5.86 -32.20 14.29
CA TYR A 446 6.25 -32.35 15.70
C TYR A 446 5.93 -31.11 16.55
N LYS A 447 5.71 -29.97 15.91
CA LYS A 447 5.39 -28.65 16.49
C LYS A 447 6.43 -28.16 17.50
N LEU A 448 7.70 -28.52 17.30
CA LEU A 448 8.81 -28.16 18.17
C LEU A 448 10.11 -28.03 17.38
N MET A 449 11.06 -27.32 17.96
CA MET A 449 12.46 -27.19 17.58
C MET A 449 13.31 -27.58 18.78
N ALA A 450 14.47 -28.21 18.53
CA ALA A 450 15.41 -28.54 19.59
C ALA A 450 16.85 -28.24 19.20
N ARG A 451 17.64 -27.79 20.16
CA ARG A 451 19.09 -27.58 20.00
C ARG A 451 19.85 -28.38 21.05
N PHE A 452 20.78 -29.20 20.57
CA PHE A 452 21.63 -30.06 21.39
C PHE A 452 22.94 -29.33 21.61
N CYS A 453 23.27 -29.01 22.86
CA CYS A 453 24.44 -28.22 23.23
C CYS A 453 25.38 -29.01 24.13
N GLN A 454 26.68 -28.77 23.98
CA GLN A 454 27.65 -29.18 24.99
C GLN A 454 27.42 -28.33 26.24
N ALA A 455 27.36 -28.99 27.39
CA ALA A 455 27.25 -28.33 28.69
C ALA A 455 28.00 -29.13 29.76
N THR A 456 28.14 -28.54 30.94
CA THR A 456 28.68 -29.21 32.11
C THR A 456 27.59 -29.27 33.18
N ASP A 457 27.44 -30.42 33.83
CA ASP A 457 26.53 -30.54 34.97
C ASP A 457 27.13 -29.89 36.24
N GLU A 458 26.35 -29.85 37.33
CA GLU A 458 26.77 -29.27 38.61
C GLU A 458 28.02 -29.96 39.22
N SER A 459 28.32 -31.19 38.77
CA SER A 459 29.47 -31.97 39.22
C SER A 459 30.73 -31.78 38.37
N GLY A 460 30.66 -30.94 37.34
CA GLY A 460 31.79 -30.70 36.43
C GLY A 460 31.91 -31.73 35.29
N LYS A 461 30.91 -32.60 35.10
CA LYS A 461 30.94 -33.63 34.04
C LYS A 461 30.33 -33.10 32.75
N ALA A 462 30.97 -33.43 31.63
CA ALA A 462 30.44 -33.12 30.30
C ALA A 462 29.12 -33.85 30.05
N VAL A 463 28.09 -33.08 29.69
CA VAL A 463 26.74 -33.56 29.37
C VAL A 463 26.23 -32.89 28.10
N VAL A 464 25.22 -33.49 27.47
CA VAL A 464 24.48 -32.86 26.39
C VAL A 464 23.21 -32.25 26.98
N ARG A 465 23.13 -30.91 26.96
CA ARG A 465 21.92 -30.18 27.35
C ARG A 465 21.09 -29.92 26.10
N VAL A 466 19.80 -30.26 26.15
CA VAL A 466 18.87 -30.05 25.04
C VAL A 466 17.92 -28.92 25.39
N PHE A 467 17.92 -27.87 24.57
CA PHE A 467 16.95 -26.77 24.67
C PHE A 467 15.85 -27.01 23.66
N VAL A 468 14.59 -26.94 24.09
CA VAL A 468 13.42 -27.22 23.26
C VAL A 468 12.46 -26.04 23.34
N LYS A 469 11.95 -25.60 22.19
CA LYS A 469 10.81 -24.68 22.10
C LYS A 469 9.76 -25.25 21.15
N GLY A 470 8.50 -24.88 21.33
CA GLY A 470 7.43 -25.36 20.47
C GLY A 470 6.05 -25.02 21.02
N ALA A 471 5.01 -25.59 20.41
CA ALA A 471 3.65 -25.46 20.92
C ALA A 471 3.56 -26.04 22.34
N GLY A 472 2.94 -25.30 23.26
CA GLY A 472 2.81 -25.70 24.67
C GLY A 472 2.41 -27.17 24.88
N PRO A 473 1.32 -27.67 24.26
CA PRO A 473 0.93 -29.08 24.37
C PRO A 473 1.99 -30.07 23.85
N ALA A 474 2.71 -29.73 22.79
CA ALA A 474 3.72 -30.60 22.19
C ALA A 474 4.96 -30.72 23.10
N VAL A 475 5.35 -29.64 23.76
CA VAL A 475 6.48 -29.65 24.70
C VAL A 475 6.08 -30.28 26.03
N ILE A 476 4.94 -29.86 26.61
CA ILE A 476 4.48 -30.33 27.93
C ILE A 476 4.21 -31.84 27.93
N SER A 477 3.65 -32.40 26.86
CA SER A 477 3.41 -33.85 26.75
C SER A 477 4.69 -34.71 26.77
N ARG A 478 5.86 -34.08 26.57
CA ARG A 478 7.19 -34.71 26.61
C ARG A 478 7.98 -34.34 27.87
N ALA A 479 7.40 -33.55 28.77
CA ALA A 479 8.01 -33.15 30.03
C ALA A 479 7.55 -34.09 31.16
N THR A 480 8.50 -34.57 31.96
CA THR A 480 8.24 -35.40 33.15
C THR A 480 8.25 -34.59 34.45
N THR A 481 8.88 -33.42 34.43
CA THR A 481 9.10 -32.54 35.58
C THR A 481 8.96 -31.08 35.15
N ALA A 482 8.57 -30.22 36.06
CA ALA A 482 8.61 -28.77 35.90
C ALA A 482 9.63 -28.20 36.90
N LEU A 483 10.38 -27.18 36.49
CA LEU A 483 11.19 -26.39 37.41
C LEU A 483 10.25 -25.52 38.23
N SER A 484 10.41 -25.56 39.56
CA SER A 484 9.64 -24.80 40.56
C SER A 484 10.46 -23.67 41.14
#